data_AF-A0A841ANP0-F1
#
_entry.id   AF-A0A841ANP0-F1
#
_cell.length_a   1.000
_cell.length_b   1.000
_cell.length_c   1.000
_cell.angle_alpha   90.00
_cell.angle_beta   90.00
_cell.angle_gamma   90.00
#
_symmetry.space_group_name_H-M   'P 1'
#
loop_
_entity.id
_entity.type
_entity.pdbx_description
1 polymer ?
#
loop_
_entity_poly.entity_id
_entity_poly.type
_entity_poly.pdbx_seq_one_letter_code
_entity_poly.pdbx_strand_id
1 'polypeptide(L)'
;MTDTYSPTTSAIGQAAFTPQRQTAAAPGAADRPAVHELMSPEVNVQRIMWTGTIWFAAAVGAVAVTLGFLLSSGWRPAMLSTGDEIVFWIGATVVALSIGLIGWSGCPILEVDVPTADKNKSRTMQFGTAMFIGGGAITLFAILLGP
;
A
#
# COMPACT_ATOMS: atom_id res chain seq x y z
N MET A 1 -7.29 -35.56 43.58
CA MET A 1 -7.58 -34.12 43.36
C MET A 1 -7.06 -33.82 41.97
N THR A 2 -7.95 -33.87 40.99
CA THR A 2 -7.65 -33.84 39.56
C THR A 2 -8.68 -32.90 38.96
N ASP A 3 -8.27 -31.66 38.70
CA ASP A 3 -9.13 -30.66 38.06
C ASP A 3 -9.00 -30.77 36.54
N THR A 4 -10.11 -31.13 35.93
CA THR A 4 -10.33 -31.19 34.48
C THR A 4 -10.68 -29.78 33.99
N TYR A 5 -9.85 -29.20 33.12
CA TYR A 5 -10.12 -27.91 32.49
C TYR A 5 -11.13 -28.09 31.35
N SER A 6 -12.28 -27.41 31.44
CA SER A 6 -13.32 -27.37 30.41
C SER A 6 -13.26 -25.99 29.72
N PRO A 7 -13.16 -25.89 28.37
CA PRO A 7 -13.16 -24.60 27.71
C PRO A 7 -14.58 -24.03 27.61
N THR A 8 -14.79 -22.89 28.26
CA THR A 8 -16.00 -22.08 28.17
C THR A 8 -16.07 -21.40 26.80
N THR A 9 -16.91 -21.93 25.93
CA THR A 9 -17.38 -21.28 24.70
C THR A 9 -18.06 -19.97 25.07
N SER A 10 -17.36 -18.85 24.93
CA SER A 10 -17.94 -17.52 25.07
C SER A 10 -18.81 -17.22 23.86
N ALA A 11 -20.12 -17.19 24.12
CA ALA A 11 -21.16 -16.78 23.20
C ALA A 11 -20.91 -15.33 22.73
N ILE A 12 -20.42 -15.20 21.49
CA ILE A 12 -20.45 -13.93 20.76
C ILE A 12 -21.89 -13.68 20.34
N GLY A 13 -22.42 -12.54 20.78
CA GLY A 13 -23.81 -12.14 20.62
C GLY A 13 -24.30 -12.20 19.17
N GLN A 14 -25.31 -13.05 18.97
CA GLN A 14 -26.28 -12.90 17.90
C GLN A 14 -27.09 -11.62 18.14
N ALA A 15 -26.60 -10.50 17.60
CA ALA A 15 -27.44 -9.34 17.39
C ALA A 15 -28.47 -9.72 16.31
N ALA A 16 -29.73 -9.78 16.72
CA ALA A 16 -30.86 -10.12 15.88
C ALA A 16 -30.90 -9.23 14.64
N PHE A 17 -30.75 -9.86 13.47
CA PHE A 17 -31.10 -9.29 12.19
C PHE A 17 -32.61 -9.01 12.21
N THR A 18 -32.97 -7.77 12.48
CA THR A 18 -34.34 -7.30 12.30
C THR A 18 -34.54 -7.13 10.80
N PRO A 19 -35.39 -7.91 10.11
CA PRO A 19 -35.71 -7.62 8.73
C PRO A 19 -36.42 -6.26 8.72
N GLN A 20 -35.78 -5.23 8.18
CA GLN A 20 -36.43 -3.97 7.91
C GLN A 20 -37.64 -4.27 7.01
N ARG A 21 -38.82 -4.18 7.61
CA ARG A 21 -40.11 -4.21 6.94
C ARG A 21 -40.06 -3.13 5.86
N GLN A 22 -39.91 -3.58 4.61
CA GLN A 22 -39.96 -2.79 3.40
C GLN A 22 -41.28 -2.01 3.42
N THR A 23 -41.21 -0.76 3.87
CA THR A 23 -42.37 0.11 3.95
C THR A 23 -42.67 0.52 2.52
N ALA A 24 -43.87 0.20 2.05
CA ALA A 24 -44.32 0.42 0.68
C ALA A 24 -43.93 1.82 0.19
N ALA A 25 -43.19 1.85 -0.92
CA ALA A 25 -42.65 3.06 -1.51
C ALA A 25 -43.77 4.02 -1.91
N ALA A 26 -43.61 5.30 -1.53
CA ALA A 26 -44.40 6.37 -2.11
C ALA A 26 -44.17 6.43 -3.63
N PRO A 27 -45.24 6.52 -4.45
CA PRO A 27 -45.10 6.67 -5.90
C PRO A 27 -44.56 8.07 -6.21
N GLY A 28 -43.25 8.15 -6.42
CA GLY A 28 -42.52 9.40 -6.65
C GLY A 28 -41.02 9.37 -6.32
N ALA A 29 -40.52 8.29 -5.70
CA ALA A 29 -39.10 8.14 -5.32
C ALA A 29 -38.22 7.41 -6.35
N ALA A 30 -38.66 7.31 -7.60
CA ALA A 30 -37.97 6.56 -8.65
C ALA A 30 -36.99 7.44 -9.44
N ASP A 31 -35.96 8.00 -8.78
CA ASP A 31 -34.73 8.41 -9.48
C ASP A 31 -33.54 8.69 -8.53
N ARG A 32 -33.35 7.86 -7.48
CA ARG A 32 -32.05 7.84 -6.82
C ARG A 32 -31.21 6.79 -7.54
N PRO A 33 -30.11 7.17 -8.23
CA PRO A 33 -29.27 6.19 -8.90
C PRO A 33 -28.83 5.15 -7.87
N ALA A 34 -29.17 3.89 -8.14
CA ALA A 34 -28.78 2.78 -7.29
C ALA A 34 -27.26 2.81 -7.15
N VAL A 35 -26.77 3.13 -5.96
CA VAL A 35 -25.33 3.09 -5.66
C VAL A 35 -24.90 1.66 -5.94
N HIS A 36 -24.12 1.48 -6.99
CA HIS A 36 -23.68 0.17 -7.45
C HIS A 36 -23.03 -0.58 -6.28
N GLU A 37 -23.38 -1.85 -6.03
CA GLU A 37 -22.92 -2.63 -4.87
C GLU A 37 -21.37 -2.68 -4.73
N LEU A 38 -20.67 -2.54 -5.86
CA LEU A 38 -19.22 -2.36 -6.00
C LEU A 38 -18.67 -1.05 -5.38
N MET A 39 -19.53 -0.10 -5.04
CA MET A 39 -19.22 1.19 -4.40
C MET A 39 -19.62 1.20 -2.92
N SER A 40 -19.93 0.04 -2.33
CA SER A 40 -20.03 -0.06 -0.88
C SER A 40 -18.69 0.40 -0.25
N PRO A 41 -18.71 1.27 0.78
CA PRO A 41 -17.51 1.83 1.38
C PRO A 41 -16.46 0.78 1.76
N GLU A 42 -16.91 -0.38 2.23
CA GLU A 42 -16.08 -1.48 2.68
C GLU A 42 -15.31 -2.13 1.52
N VAL A 43 -15.99 -2.43 0.40
CA VAL A 43 -15.37 -3.02 -0.80
C VAL A 43 -14.36 -2.06 -1.42
N ASN A 44 -14.66 -0.76 -1.44
CA ASN A 44 -13.76 0.24 -1.97
C ASN A 44 -12.48 0.37 -1.13
N VAL A 45 -12.61 0.40 0.21
CA VAL A 45 -11.45 0.43 1.13
C VAL A 45 -10.60 -0.83 0.98
N GLN A 46 -11.20 -2.01 0.87
CA GLN A 46 -10.46 -3.26 0.69
C GLN A 46 -9.65 -3.26 -0.60
N ARG A 47 -10.23 -2.80 -1.71
CA ARG A 47 -9.53 -2.67 -3.00
C ARG A 47 -8.35 -1.72 -2.90
N ILE A 48 -8.56 -0.58 -2.24
CA ILE A 48 -7.58 0.46 -1.99
C ILE A 48 -6.40 -0.06 -1.15
N MET A 49 -6.66 -0.84 -0.10
CA MET A 49 -5.61 -1.46 0.71
C MET A 49 -4.84 -2.49 -0.10
N TRP A 50 -5.53 -3.36 -0.84
CA TRP A 50 -4.90 -4.41 -1.63
C TRP A 50 -3.97 -3.86 -2.71
N THR A 51 -4.38 -2.81 -3.44
CA THR A 51 -3.51 -2.19 -4.44
C THR A 51 -2.27 -1.59 -3.79
N GLY A 52 -2.40 -0.87 -2.67
CA GLY A 52 -1.26 -0.34 -1.93
C GLY A 52 -0.27 -1.42 -1.50
N THR A 53 -0.77 -2.53 -0.94
CA THR A 53 0.04 -3.67 -0.51
C THR A 53 0.78 -4.32 -1.69
N ILE A 54 0.11 -4.54 -2.83
CA ILE A 54 0.75 -5.13 -4.02
C ILE A 54 1.90 -4.24 -4.50
N TRP A 55 1.67 -2.93 -4.60
CA TRP A 55 2.70 -2.00 -5.07
C TRP A 55 3.87 -1.87 -4.10
N PHE A 56 3.60 -1.86 -2.79
CA PHE A 56 4.64 -1.88 -1.77
C PHE A 56 5.49 -3.16 -1.85
N ALA A 57 4.84 -4.33 -1.92
CA ALA A 57 5.52 -5.61 -2.04
C ALA A 57 6.35 -5.70 -3.32
N ALA A 58 5.84 -5.18 -4.44
CA ALA A 58 6.58 -5.12 -5.70
C ALA A 58 7.83 -4.23 -5.58
N ALA A 59 7.72 -3.04 -4.97
CA ALA A 59 8.84 -2.13 -4.79
C ALA A 59 9.94 -2.73 -3.88
N VAL A 60 9.54 -3.28 -2.73
CA VAL A 60 10.48 -3.94 -1.80
C VAL A 60 11.11 -5.17 -2.44
N GLY A 61 10.31 -6.00 -3.13
CA GLY A 61 10.79 -7.18 -3.84
C GLY A 61 11.79 -6.83 -4.94
N ALA A 62 11.53 -5.81 -5.75
CA ALA A 62 12.46 -5.35 -6.77
C ALA A 62 13.80 -4.90 -6.16
N VAL A 63 13.77 -4.11 -5.09
CA VAL A 63 15.00 -3.69 -4.39
C VAL A 63 15.75 -4.88 -3.80
N ALA A 64 15.05 -5.80 -3.13
CA ALA A 64 15.66 -6.98 -2.53
C ALA A 64 16.31 -7.89 -3.57
N VAL A 65 15.65 -8.10 -4.71
CA VAL A 65 16.19 -8.91 -5.82
C VAL A 65 17.42 -8.23 -6.42
N THR A 66 17.32 -6.95 -6.79
CA THR A 66 18.44 -6.20 -7.38
C THR A 66 19.64 -6.14 -6.45
N LEU A 67 19.44 -5.71 -5.19
CA LEU A 67 20.53 -5.66 -4.21
C LEU A 67 21.07 -7.04 -3.87
N GLY A 68 20.22 -8.07 -3.78
CA GLY A 68 20.65 -9.44 -3.53
C GLY A 68 21.63 -9.92 -4.59
N PHE A 69 21.33 -9.71 -5.87
CA PHE A 69 22.24 -10.03 -6.96
C PHE A 69 23.54 -9.23 -6.91
N LEU A 70 23.48 -7.90 -6.73
CA LEU A 70 24.68 -7.07 -6.62
C LEU A 70 25.57 -7.49 -5.44
N LEU A 71 24.99 -7.72 -4.27
CA LEU A 71 25.77 -8.11 -3.09
C LEU A 71 26.38 -9.50 -3.25
N SER A 72 25.67 -10.41 -3.93
CA SER A 72 26.15 -11.77 -4.22
C SER A 72 27.29 -11.80 -5.23
N SER A 73 27.37 -10.83 -6.15
CA SER A 73 28.50 -10.70 -7.09
C SER A 73 29.75 -10.10 -6.45
N GLY A 74 29.66 -9.66 -5.19
CA GLY A 74 30.73 -8.97 -4.48
C GLY A 74 30.75 -7.46 -4.68
N TRP A 75 29.79 -6.89 -5.42
CA TRP A 75 29.73 -5.44 -5.67
C TRP A 75 29.56 -4.66 -4.36
N ARG A 76 30.21 -3.49 -4.28
CA ARG A 76 30.12 -2.55 -3.16
C ARG A 76 30.06 -1.10 -3.69
N PRO A 77 29.30 -0.20 -3.05
CA PRO A 77 29.28 1.21 -3.43
C PRO A 77 30.67 1.87 -3.42
N ALA A 78 31.55 1.43 -2.51
CA ALA A 78 32.93 1.93 -2.38
C ALA A 78 33.84 1.59 -3.57
N MET A 79 33.38 0.80 -4.54
CA MET A 79 34.11 0.52 -5.79
C MET A 79 33.87 1.59 -6.87
N LEU A 80 32.91 2.49 -6.66
CA LEU A 80 32.59 3.58 -7.58
C LEU A 80 33.60 4.72 -7.47
N SER A 81 33.73 5.50 -8.54
CA SER A 81 34.40 6.81 -8.44
C SER A 81 33.64 7.70 -7.46
N THR A 82 34.31 8.68 -6.83
CA THR A 82 33.65 9.57 -5.86
C THR A 82 32.42 10.27 -6.42
N GLY A 83 32.42 10.61 -7.72
CA GLY A 83 31.26 11.23 -8.39
C GLY A 83 30.09 10.25 -8.49
N ASP A 84 30.35 9.03 -8.98
CA ASP A 84 29.31 8.02 -9.17
C ASP A 84 28.77 7.50 -7.84
N GLU A 85 29.62 7.43 -6.81
CA GLU A 85 29.21 7.08 -5.44
C GLU A 85 28.16 8.08 -4.91
N ILE A 86 28.37 9.38 -5.10
CA ILE A 86 27.41 10.42 -4.70
C ILE A 86 26.09 10.24 -5.46
N VAL A 87 26.15 10.04 -6.78
CA VAL A 87 24.96 9.83 -7.61
C VAL A 87 24.20 8.57 -7.17
N PHE A 88 24.91 7.49 -6.87
CA PHE A 88 24.33 6.26 -6.33
C PHE A 88 23.57 6.51 -5.03
N TRP A 89 24.16 7.21 -4.07
CA TRP A 89 23.51 7.48 -2.78
C TRP A 89 22.30 8.42 -2.90
N ILE A 90 22.34 9.39 -3.80
CA ILE A 90 21.18 10.22 -4.13
C ILE A 90 20.05 9.35 -4.68
N GLY A 91 20.34 8.52 -5.69
CA GLY A 91 19.37 7.59 -6.27
C GLY A 91 18.77 6.64 -5.22
N ALA A 92 19.63 6.02 -4.40
CA ALA A 92 19.23 5.10 -3.35
C ALA A 92 18.35 5.77 -2.28
N THR A 93 18.67 7.02 -1.91
CA THR A 93 17.85 7.80 -0.97
C THR A 93 16.48 8.11 -1.56
N VAL A 94 16.40 8.47 -2.84
CA VAL A 94 15.14 8.70 -3.55
C VAL A 94 14.30 7.42 -3.59
N VAL A 95 14.90 6.26 -3.86
CA VAL A 95 14.23 4.96 -3.80
C VAL A 95 13.72 4.65 -2.39
N ALA A 96 14.52 4.87 -1.35
CA ALA A 96 14.10 4.64 0.03
C ALA A 96 12.90 5.53 0.42
N LEU A 97 12.94 6.82 0.08
CA LEU A 97 11.82 7.74 0.30
C LEU A 97 10.57 7.31 -0.46
N SER A 98 10.73 6.83 -1.70
CA SER A 98 9.61 6.35 -2.52
C SER A 98 8.88 5.16 -1.89
N ILE A 99 9.62 4.20 -1.34
CA ILE A 99 9.05 3.04 -0.63
C ILE A 99 8.28 3.51 0.61
N GLY A 100 8.84 4.47 1.35
CA GLY A 100 8.17 5.10 2.48
C GLY A 100 6.84 5.77 2.09
N LEU A 101 6.82 6.50 0.97
CA LEU A 101 5.61 7.15 0.45
C LEU A 101 4.55 6.14 -0.02
N ILE A 102 4.97 5.08 -0.72
CA ILE A 102 4.06 4.01 -1.14
C ILE A 102 3.45 3.31 0.09
N GLY A 103 4.26 3.02 1.11
CA GLY A 103 3.78 2.44 2.37
C GLY A 103 2.81 3.39 3.11
N TRP A 104 3.16 4.67 3.20
CA TRP A 104 2.34 5.69 3.86
C TRP A 104 0.96 5.83 3.21
N SER A 105 0.85 5.66 1.90
CA SER A 105 -0.43 5.74 1.16
C SER A 105 -1.50 4.73 1.64
N GLY A 106 -1.13 3.72 2.44
CA GLY A 106 -2.05 2.75 3.04
C GLY A 106 -2.65 3.17 4.39
N CYS A 107 -2.07 4.14 5.11
CA CYS A 107 -2.39 4.43 6.51
C CYS A 107 -3.41 5.57 6.82
N PRO A 108 -3.72 6.57 5.95
CA PRO A 108 -4.45 7.78 6.39
C PRO A 108 -5.97 7.64 6.51
N ILE A 109 -6.53 6.43 6.50
CA ILE A 109 -7.98 6.22 6.36
C ILE A 109 -8.81 6.64 7.60
N LEU A 110 -8.15 6.96 8.74
CA LEU A 110 -8.83 7.22 10.01
C LEU A 110 -8.86 8.71 10.43
N GLU A 111 -8.13 9.60 9.74
CA GLU A 111 -7.94 10.99 10.21
C GLU A 111 -8.72 12.04 9.40
N VAL A 112 -9.03 11.77 8.13
CA VAL A 112 -9.67 12.74 7.22
C VAL A 112 -10.90 12.15 6.52
N ASP A 113 -11.73 13.02 5.93
CA ASP A 113 -12.89 12.61 5.14
C ASP A 113 -12.48 11.74 3.94
N VAL A 114 -13.36 10.79 3.57
CA VAL A 114 -13.11 9.79 2.51
C VAL A 114 -12.68 10.43 1.17
N PRO A 115 -13.30 11.52 0.68
CA PRO A 115 -12.86 12.20 -0.55
C PRO A 115 -11.45 12.78 -0.48
N THR A 116 -11.05 13.35 0.67
CA THR A 116 -9.69 13.89 0.87
C THR A 116 -8.66 12.78 1.00
N ALA A 117 -8.99 11.70 1.73
CA ALA A 117 -8.13 10.52 1.85
C ALA A 117 -7.80 9.91 0.48
N ASP A 118 -8.81 9.77 -0.39
CA ASP A 118 -8.64 9.16 -1.73
C ASP A 118 -7.72 9.99 -2.64
N LYS A 119 -7.88 11.33 -2.64
CA LYS A 119 -7.01 12.24 -3.40
C LYS A 119 -5.56 12.20 -2.90
N ASN A 120 -5.36 12.20 -1.58
CA ASN A 120 -4.02 12.15 -0.99
C ASN A 120 -3.34 10.80 -1.27
N LYS A 121 -4.09 9.70 -1.19
CA LYS A 121 -3.60 8.39 -1.59
C LYS A 121 -3.15 8.37 -3.05
N SER A 122 -4.00 8.81 -3.98
CA SER A 122 -3.68 8.79 -5.40
C SER A 122 -2.41 9.60 -5.70
N ARG A 123 -2.27 10.79 -5.10
CA ARG A 123 -1.08 11.64 -5.25
C ARG A 123 0.18 11.01 -4.65
N THR A 124 0.11 10.50 -3.42
CA THR A 124 1.26 9.87 -2.76
C THR A 124 1.71 8.60 -3.49
N MET A 125 0.77 7.84 -4.04
CA MET A 125 1.07 6.65 -4.84
C MET A 125 1.73 7.01 -6.17
N GLN A 126 1.17 7.96 -6.93
CA GLN A 126 1.75 8.42 -8.20
C GLN A 126 3.14 9.01 -7.99
N PHE A 127 3.30 9.87 -6.98
CA PHE A 127 4.58 10.49 -6.65
C PHE A 127 5.59 9.46 -6.16
N GLY A 128 5.18 8.54 -5.29
CA GLY A 128 6.01 7.42 -4.83
C GLY A 128 6.48 6.55 -6.01
N THR A 129 5.58 6.12 -6.90
CA THR A 129 5.96 5.34 -8.09
C THR A 129 6.91 6.11 -9.01
N ALA A 130 6.67 7.41 -9.25
CA ALA A 130 7.57 8.23 -10.06
C ALA A 130 8.98 8.34 -9.44
N MET A 131 9.06 8.56 -8.13
CA MET A 131 10.34 8.57 -7.41
C MET A 131 11.02 7.20 -7.44
N PHE A 132 10.26 6.10 -7.32
CA PHE A 132 10.82 4.76 -7.39
C PHE A 132 11.48 4.49 -8.75
N ILE A 133 10.79 4.84 -9.84
CA ILE A 133 11.32 4.69 -11.21
C ILE A 133 12.52 5.61 -11.44
N GLY A 134 12.40 6.90 -11.10
CA GLY A 134 13.46 7.88 -11.31
C GLY A 134 14.70 7.61 -10.47
N GLY A 135 14.51 7.39 -9.16
CA GLY A 135 15.59 7.03 -8.24
C GLY A 135 16.23 5.69 -8.60
N GLY A 136 15.43 4.69 -9.01
CA GLY A 136 15.91 3.40 -9.49
C GLY A 136 16.77 3.55 -10.74
N ALA A 137 16.32 4.33 -11.73
CA ALA A 137 17.09 4.60 -12.94
C ALA A 137 18.42 5.31 -12.64
N ILE A 138 18.43 6.31 -11.76
CA ILE A 138 19.65 7.00 -11.32
C ILE A 138 20.62 6.02 -10.63
N THR A 139 20.10 5.19 -9.73
CA THR A 139 20.91 4.21 -8.99
C THR A 139 21.53 3.18 -9.93
N LEU A 140 20.74 2.60 -10.83
CA LEU A 140 21.20 1.62 -11.81
C LEU A 140 22.17 2.22 -12.81
N PHE A 141 21.96 3.48 -13.21
CA PHE A 141 22.89 4.21 -14.06
C PHE A 141 24.26 4.39 -13.38
N ALA A 142 24.29 4.78 -12.10
CA ALA A 142 25.55 4.88 -11.35
C ALA A 142 26.26 3.52 -11.23
N ILE A 143 25.52 2.42 -11.04
CA ILE A 143 26.07 1.07 -11.02
C ILE A 143 26.69 0.71 -12.39
N LEU A 144 26.02 1.05 -13.49
CA LEU A 144 26.49 0.76 -14.86
C LEU A 144 27.75 1.55 -15.26
N LEU A 145 27.95 2.73 -14.67
CA LEU A 145 29.18 3.51 -14.84
C LEU A 145 30.34 3.00 -13.97
N GLY A 146 30.05 2.14 -13.01
CA GLY A 146 31.05 1.47 -12.18
C GLY A 146 31.91 0.49 -12.99
N PRO A 147 33.10 0.15 -12.46
CA PRO A 147 34.03 -0.79 -13.09
C PRO A 147 33.49 -2.23 -13.20
#